data_AF-A0A2V7QC88-F1
#
_entry.id   AF-A0A2V7QC88-F1
#
_cell.length_a   1.000
_cell.length_b   1.000
_cell.length_c   1.000
_cell.angle_alpha   90.00
_cell.angle_beta   90.00
_cell.angle_gamma   90.00
#
_symmetry.space_group_name_H-M   'P 1'
#
loop_
_entity.id
_entity.type
_entity.pdbx_description
1 polymer ?
#
loop_
_entity_poly.entity_id
_entity_poly.type
_entity_poly.pdbx_seq_one_letter_code
_entity_poly.pdbx_strand_id
1 'polypeptide(L)'
;MRPASVDYRPRVEVWTDRGDSPYASGQAVRVHFRADRDAFVTILRVDTDGRVRVLFPSEPWEDNFAGGGRDYEVQGRYDRDAFSIDDYPGVGYLFAVASADPFVYDGIQSKDHWDYRLIADGRVRGDPYVALTDLAQRIVPDGYSDWDYDIAPYYVQQHYDYPRFLCYDCHTYVSYPH
;
A
#
# COMPACT_ATOMS: atom_id res chain seq x y z
N MET A 1 -33.18 -22.89 -7.57
CA MET A 1 -32.68 -21.50 -7.56
C MET A 1 -31.86 -21.34 -6.30
N ARG A 2 -30.53 -21.36 -6.39
CA ARG A 2 -29.67 -20.98 -5.26
C ARG A 2 -29.85 -19.48 -5.05
N PRO A 3 -29.99 -18.97 -3.81
CA PRO A 3 -29.95 -17.53 -3.62
C PRO A 3 -28.64 -17.00 -4.21
N ALA A 4 -28.68 -15.84 -4.87
CA ALA A 4 -27.46 -15.12 -5.22
C ALA A 4 -26.62 -15.06 -3.95
N SER A 5 -25.40 -15.59 -4.01
CA SER A 5 -24.41 -15.38 -2.96
C SER A 5 -24.40 -13.89 -2.68
N VAL A 6 -24.60 -13.49 -1.42
CA VAL A 6 -24.29 -12.12 -1.02
C VAL A 6 -22.80 -11.98 -1.31
N ASP A 7 -22.41 -11.15 -2.27
CA ASP A 7 -21.01 -10.90 -2.60
C ASP A 7 -20.26 -10.64 -1.28
N TYR A 8 -19.32 -11.53 -0.94
CA TYR A 8 -18.53 -11.39 0.28
C TYR A 8 -17.37 -10.47 -0.07
N ARG A 9 -17.65 -9.18 -0.19
CA ARG A 9 -16.65 -8.17 -0.50
C ARG A 9 -16.21 -7.48 0.78
N PRO A 10 -15.05 -7.85 1.38
CA PRO A 10 -14.56 -7.19 2.58
C PRO A 10 -14.12 -5.77 2.25
N ARG A 11 -14.48 -4.81 3.11
CA ARG A 11 -13.96 -3.44 3.03
C ARG A 11 -12.79 -3.29 3.97
N VAL A 12 -11.78 -2.53 3.56
CA VAL A 12 -10.60 -2.23 4.37
C VAL A 12 -10.41 -0.73 4.46
N GLU A 13 -9.89 -0.27 5.58
CA GLU A 13 -9.45 1.11 5.81
C GLU A 13 -8.00 1.05 6.29
N VAL A 14 -7.16 2.00 5.83
CA VAL A 14 -5.76 2.14 6.26
C VAL A 14 -5.46 3.58 6.61
N TRP A 15 -4.67 3.81 7.66
CA TRP A 15 -4.31 5.15 8.09
C TRP A 15 -2.98 5.18 8.83
N THR A 16 -2.46 6.39 9.00
CA THR A 16 -1.26 6.63 9.81
C THR A 16 -1.63 7.25 11.16
N ASP A 17 -0.70 7.20 12.12
CA ASP A 17 -0.88 7.84 13.43
C ASP A 17 -0.90 9.38 13.40
N ARG A 18 -0.70 10.00 12.23
CA ARG A 18 -0.70 11.45 12.04
C ARG A 18 -1.82 11.96 11.13
N GLY A 19 -2.54 11.07 10.44
CA GLY A 19 -3.50 11.47 9.41
C GLY A 19 -2.85 12.42 8.41
N ASP A 20 -3.41 13.62 8.24
CA ASP A 20 -2.89 14.64 7.33
C ASP A 20 -1.71 15.46 7.89
N SER A 21 -1.31 15.25 9.14
CA SER A 21 -0.19 15.99 9.75
C SER A 21 1.15 15.51 9.19
N PRO A 22 1.99 16.40 8.62
CA PRO A 22 3.25 15.98 7.99
C PRO A 22 4.26 15.37 8.96
N TYR A 23 5.00 14.37 8.52
CA TYR A 23 6.12 13.78 9.25
C TYR A 23 7.42 14.54 9.00
N ALA A 24 8.30 14.61 10.00
CA ALA A 24 9.68 15.06 9.81
C ALA A 24 10.56 13.92 9.26
N SER A 25 11.68 14.27 8.62
CA SER A 25 12.70 13.28 8.21
C SER A 25 13.21 12.50 9.42
N GLY A 26 13.35 11.19 9.28
CA GLY A 26 13.74 10.26 10.34
C GLY A 26 12.63 9.91 11.34
N GLN A 27 11.46 10.54 11.27
CA GLN A 27 10.35 10.21 12.14
C GLN A 27 9.80 8.82 11.81
N ALA A 28 9.43 8.06 12.83
CA ALA A 28 8.76 6.79 12.66
C ALA A 28 7.28 6.98 12.32
N VAL A 29 6.74 6.05 11.53
CA VAL A 29 5.35 6.04 11.06
C VAL A 29 4.69 4.77 11.56
N ARG A 30 3.63 4.91 12.35
CA ARG A 30 2.75 3.79 12.68
C ARG A 30 1.62 3.74 11.67
N VAL A 31 1.40 2.55 11.14
CA VAL A 31 0.36 2.27 10.16
C VAL A 31 -0.65 1.33 10.79
N HIS A 32 -1.91 1.70 10.65
CA HIS A 32 -3.02 0.90 11.15
C HIS A 32 -3.95 0.53 10.00
N PHE A 33 -4.62 -0.60 10.16
CA PHE A 33 -5.69 -0.98 9.24
C PHE A 33 -6.82 -1.70 9.97
N ARG A 34 -7.99 -1.74 9.33
CA ARG A 34 -9.17 -2.46 9.80
C ARG A 34 -9.92 -3.01 8.60
N ALA A 35 -10.31 -4.29 8.69
CA ALA A 35 -11.27 -4.89 7.77
C ALA A 35 -12.67 -4.92 8.41
N ASP A 36 -13.73 -4.67 7.64
CA ASP A 36 -15.11 -4.67 8.17
C ASP A 36 -15.64 -6.09 8.50
N ARG A 37 -15.00 -7.11 7.93
CA ARG A 37 -15.25 -8.54 8.11
C ARG A 37 -13.96 -9.32 7.95
N ASP A 38 -14.00 -10.63 8.20
CA ASP A 38 -12.86 -11.51 8.04
C ASP A 38 -12.33 -11.45 6.60
N ALA A 39 -11.03 -11.20 6.43
CA ALA A 39 -10.41 -11.00 5.13
C ALA A 39 -8.91 -11.30 5.16
N PHE A 40 -8.33 -11.64 4.02
CA PHE A 40 -6.89 -11.57 3.80
C PHE A 40 -6.52 -10.13 3.42
N VAL A 41 -5.49 -9.57 4.03
CA VAL A 41 -5.11 -8.16 3.81
C VAL A 41 -3.66 -8.04 3.35
N THR A 42 -3.41 -7.16 2.39
CA THR A 42 -2.04 -6.75 2.01
C THR A 42 -1.95 -5.23 2.10
N ILE A 43 -0.90 -4.73 2.74
CA ILE A 43 -0.62 -3.30 2.87
C ILE A 43 0.67 -2.98 2.15
N LEU A 44 0.63 -2.02 1.23
CA LEU A 44 1.79 -1.50 0.51
C LEU A 44 2.01 -0.03 0.83
N ARG A 45 3.27 0.40 0.67
CA ARG A 45 3.68 1.80 0.69
C ARG A 45 4.25 2.17 -0.67
N VAL A 46 3.82 3.31 -1.19
CA VAL A 46 4.49 4.05 -2.26
C VAL A 46 5.17 5.26 -1.62
N ASP A 47 6.50 5.32 -1.66
CA ASP A 47 7.23 6.44 -1.10
C ASP A 47 7.01 7.74 -1.90
N THR A 48 7.47 8.88 -1.37
CA THR A 48 7.29 10.17 -2.08
C THR A 48 7.93 10.19 -3.45
N ASP A 49 8.84 9.26 -3.73
CA ASP A 49 9.54 9.15 -4.98
C ASP A 49 8.93 8.08 -5.90
N GLY A 50 7.92 7.32 -5.45
CA GLY A 50 7.23 6.29 -6.22
C GLY A 50 7.71 4.86 -5.96
N ARG A 51 8.67 4.61 -5.06
CA ARG A 51 9.15 3.24 -4.78
C ARG A 51 8.10 2.48 -3.99
N VAL A 52 7.85 1.24 -4.40
CA VAL A 52 6.87 0.36 -3.75
C VAL A 52 7.56 -0.56 -2.74
N ARG A 53 6.97 -0.72 -1.56
CA ARG A 53 7.32 -1.71 -0.55
C ARG A 53 6.05 -2.36 -0.01
N VAL A 54 6.10 -3.65 0.31
CA VAL A 54 5.03 -4.30 1.09
C VAL A 54 5.34 -4.08 2.57
N LEU A 55 4.35 -3.60 3.32
CA LEU A 55 4.43 -3.43 4.77
C LEU A 55 3.78 -4.61 5.50
N PHE A 56 2.73 -5.21 4.94
CA PHE A 56 2.05 -6.37 5.51
C PHE A 56 1.52 -7.30 4.40
N PRO A 57 1.71 -8.63 4.50
CA PRO A 57 2.63 -9.26 5.45
C PRO A 57 4.08 -8.85 5.18
N SER A 58 4.99 -9.03 6.15
CA SER A 58 6.38 -8.58 5.98
C SER A 58 7.11 -9.36 4.88
N GLU A 59 6.52 -10.49 4.51
CA GLU A 59 7.09 -11.59 3.76
C GLU A 59 5.94 -12.43 3.14
N PRO A 60 5.99 -12.86 1.86
CA PRO A 60 4.84 -13.45 1.14
C PRO A 60 4.13 -14.66 1.77
N TRP A 61 4.82 -15.42 2.61
CA TRP A 61 4.36 -16.69 3.18
C TRP A 61 3.82 -16.53 4.61
N GLU A 62 3.93 -15.33 5.19
CA GLU A 62 3.37 -15.05 6.51
C GLU A 62 1.83 -14.98 6.44
N ASP A 63 1.20 -15.31 7.56
CA ASP A 63 -0.24 -15.18 7.70
C ASP A 63 -0.66 -13.72 7.61
N ASN A 64 -1.58 -13.44 6.69
CA ASN A 64 -2.13 -12.13 6.46
C ASN A 64 -3.65 -12.10 6.65
N PHE A 65 -4.19 -13.09 7.34
CA PHE A 65 -5.60 -13.15 7.71
C PHE A 65 -5.92 -12.15 8.84
N ALA A 66 -6.90 -11.30 8.55
CA ALA A 66 -7.46 -10.33 9.47
C ALA A 66 -8.91 -10.71 9.81
N GLY A 67 -9.16 -11.09 11.07
CA GLY A 67 -10.51 -11.09 11.63
C GLY A 67 -11.16 -9.71 11.57
N GLY A 68 -12.45 -9.68 11.25
CA GLY A 68 -13.21 -8.46 11.03
C GLY A 68 -13.46 -7.62 12.28
N GLY A 69 -13.61 -6.32 12.07
CA GLY A 69 -14.08 -5.39 13.10
C GLY A 69 -13.07 -5.05 14.20
N ARG A 70 -11.79 -5.41 14.02
CA ARG A 70 -10.67 -5.07 14.92
C ARG A 70 -9.62 -4.23 14.20
N ASP A 71 -8.97 -3.36 14.95
CA ASP A 71 -7.89 -2.52 14.44
C ASP A 71 -6.57 -3.26 14.62
N TYR A 72 -5.70 -3.16 13.62
CA TYR A 72 -4.37 -3.76 13.61
C TYR A 72 -3.32 -2.67 13.48
N GLU A 73 -2.16 -2.91 14.06
CA GLU A 73 -0.97 -2.10 13.81
C GLU A 73 0.02 -2.93 12.99
N VAL A 74 0.41 -2.39 11.83
CA VAL A 74 1.39 -3.01 10.95
C VAL A 74 2.76 -2.94 11.62
N GLN A 75 3.31 -4.11 11.94
CA GLN A 75 4.63 -4.21 12.55
C GLN A 75 5.71 -4.15 11.47
N GLY A 76 6.72 -3.32 11.68
CA GLY A 76 7.96 -3.39 10.92
C GLY A 76 8.80 -4.60 11.34
N ARG A 77 9.93 -4.81 10.65
CA ARG A 77 10.88 -5.86 11.05
C ARG A 77 11.46 -5.57 12.44
N TYR A 78 11.60 -6.60 13.26
CA TYR A 78 12.16 -6.55 14.61
C TYR A 78 11.37 -5.63 15.57
N ASP A 79 10.04 -5.74 15.57
CA ASP A 79 9.12 -5.01 16.47
C ASP A 79 9.29 -3.48 16.42
N ARG A 80 9.59 -2.96 15.23
CA ARG A 80 9.68 -1.52 14.96
C ARG A 80 8.35 -1.01 14.41
N ASP A 81 8.19 0.31 14.43
CA ASP A 81 7.14 0.97 13.65
C ASP A 81 7.17 0.52 12.18
N ALA A 82 6.03 0.62 11.49
CA ALA A 82 5.86 0.13 10.13
C ALA A 82 6.98 0.59 9.16
N PHE A 83 7.40 1.86 9.28
CA PHE A 83 8.60 2.40 8.63
C PHE A 83 9.07 3.70 9.28
N SER A 84 10.20 4.24 8.81
CA SER A 84 10.65 5.59 9.15
C SER A 84 10.80 6.44 7.88
N ILE A 85 10.66 7.75 7.99
CA ILE A 85 10.78 8.67 6.85
C ILE A 85 12.25 8.81 6.43
N ASP A 86 12.60 8.09 5.36
CA ASP A 86 13.82 8.25 4.55
C ASP A 86 13.55 9.02 3.23
N ASP A 87 12.33 9.53 3.08
CA ASP A 87 11.81 10.12 1.86
C ASP A 87 12.26 11.57 1.64
N TYR A 88 12.25 11.98 0.38
CA TYR A 88 12.25 13.40 0.04
C TYR A 88 10.92 14.06 0.44
N PRO A 89 10.89 15.39 0.59
CA PRO A 89 9.64 16.12 0.81
C PRO A 89 8.64 15.84 -0.33
N GLY A 90 7.39 15.60 0.05
CA GLY A 90 6.32 15.22 -0.88
C GLY A 90 5.18 14.47 -0.20
N VAL A 91 4.32 13.86 -1.01
CA VAL A 91 3.26 12.94 -0.59
C VAL A 91 3.60 11.53 -1.04
N GLY A 92 3.49 10.57 -0.10
CA GLY A 92 3.48 9.14 -0.38
C GLY A 92 2.12 8.55 -0.08
N TYR A 93 1.95 7.27 -0.37
CA TYR A 93 0.66 6.59 -0.24
C TYR A 93 0.80 5.27 0.49
N LEU A 94 -0.20 4.95 1.31
CA LEU A 94 -0.49 3.62 1.76
C LEU A 94 -1.61 3.04 0.89
N PHE A 95 -1.47 1.78 0.54
CA PHE A 95 -2.48 1.03 -0.21
C PHE A 95 -2.81 -0.22 0.56
N ALA A 96 -4.07 -0.37 0.96
CA ALA A 96 -4.59 -1.58 1.54
C ALA A 96 -5.48 -2.28 0.53
N VAL A 97 -5.31 -3.59 0.39
CA VAL A 97 -6.24 -4.44 -0.35
C VAL A 97 -6.69 -5.56 0.56
N ALA A 98 -8.00 -5.83 0.55
CA ALA A 98 -8.62 -6.92 1.29
C ALA A 98 -9.36 -7.85 0.34
N SER A 99 -9.27 -9.15 0.58
CA SER A 99 -9.89 -10.21 -0.22
C SER A 99 -10.53 -11.25 0.70
N ALA A 100 -11.68 -11.81 0.30
CA ALA A 100 -12.27 -12.95 1.01
C ALA A 100 -11.37 -14.19 0.99
N ASP A 101 -10.69 -14.41 -0.15
CA ASP A 101 -9.80 -15.53 -0.41
C ASP A 101 -8.32 -15.10 -0.36
N PRO A 102 -7.39 -16.04 -0.11
CA PRO A 102 -5.96 -15.75 -0.10
C PRO A 102 -5.46 -15.14 -1.42
N PHE A 103 -4.50 -14.22 -1.32
CA PHE A 103 -3.81 -13.66 -2.48
C PHE A 103 -2.86 -14.65 -3.14
N VAL A 104 -2.59 -14.42 -4.43
CA VAL A 104 -1.62 -15.15 -5.26
C VAL A 104 -0.43 -14.23 -5.53
N TYR A 105 0.69 -14.46 -4.86
CA TYR A 105 1.87 -13.57 -4.95
C TYR A 105 2.90 -13.95 -6.02
N ASP A 106 2.67 -15.01 -6.80
CA ASP A 106 3.65 -15.55 -7.76
C ASP A 106 4.17 -14.50 -8.76
N GLY A 107 3.35 -13.51 -9.11
CA GLY A 107 3.74 -12.42 -10.01
C GLY A 107 4.64 -11.35 -9.37
N ILE A 108 4.81 -11.33 -8.05
CA ILE A 108 5.51 -10.29 -7.31
C ILE A 108 6.51 -10.81 -6.26
N GLN A 109 6.75 -12.12 -6.23
CA GLN A 109 7.73 -12.76 -5.35
C GLN A 109 8.84 -13.46 -6.13
N SER A 110 10.01 -13.61 -5.50
CA SER A 110 11.11 -14.44 -5.98
C SER A 110 11.84 -15.07 -4.80
N LYS A 111 12.08 -16.39 -4.84
CA LYS A 111 12.77 -17.15 -3.77
C LYS A 111 12.14 -16.90 -2.39
N ASP A 112 10.82 -16.97 -2.32
CA ASP A 112 10.05 -16.75 -1.11
C ASP A 112 10.32 -15.39 -0.47
N HIS A 113 10.51 -14.34 -1.28
CA HIS A 113 10.65 -12.96 -0.82
C HIS A 113 9.93 -12.02 -1.77
N TRP A 114 9.47 -10.87 -1.28
CA TRP A 114 8.96 -9.81 -2.13
C TRP A 114 10.02 -9.37 -3.16
N ASP A 115 9.69 -9.45 -4.45
CA ASP A 115 10.54 -8.92 -5.52
C ASP A 115 9.94 -7.63 -6.08
N TYR A 116 10.30 -6.52 -5.45
CA TYR A 116 9.77 -5.20 -5.80
C TYR A 116 10.07 -4.79 -7.23
N ARG A 117 11.06 -5.40 -7.91
CA ARG A 117 11.34 -5.12 -9.33
C ARG A 117 10.23 -5.61 -10.25
N LEU A 118 9.45 -6.60 -9.81
CA LEU A 118 8.29 -7.12 -10.53
C LEU A 118 7.03 -6.25 -10.31
N ILE A 119 7.08 -5.31 -9.36
CA ILE A 119 6.00 -4.37 -9.06
C ILE A 119 6.29 -3.03 -9.72
N ALA A 120 5.55 -2.69 -10.78
CA ALA A 120 5.70 -1.41 -11.52
C ALA A 120 7.16 -1.09 -11.93
N ASP A 121 7.94 -2.09 -12.33
CA ASP A 121 9.38 -1.96 -12.63
C ASP A 121 10.18 -1.31 -11.48
N GLY A 122 9.78 -1.58 -10.24
CA GLY A 122 10.35 -1.04 -9.01
C GLY A 122 9.87 0.36 -8.63
N ARG A 123 9.08 1.03 -9.47
CA ARG A 123 8.69 2.43 -9.22
C ARG A 123 7.44 2.85 -9.99
N VAL A 124 6.45 3.34 -9.27
CA VAL A 124 5.30 4.06 -9.83
C VAL A 124 5.78 5.36 -10.47
N ARG A 125 5.48 5.54 -11.76
CA ARG A 125 5.80 6.74 -12.54
C ARG A 125 4.57 7.54 -12.98
N GLY A 126 3.46 6.85 -13.19
CA GLY A 126 2.16 7.45 -13.51
C GLY A 126 1.23 7.55 -12.30
N ASP A 127 -0.07 7.55 -12.58
CA ASP A 127 -1.12 7.65 -11.57
C ASP A 127 -1.00 6.53 -10.51
N PRO A 128 -0.83 6.88 -9.23
CA PRO A 128 -0.67 5.88 -8.18
C PRO A 128 -1.92 5.04 -7.96
N TYR A 129 -3.12 5.60 -8.15
CA TYR A 129 -4.37 4.87 -8.01
C TYR A 129 -4.48 3.80 -9.10
N VAL A 130 -4.13 4.14 -10.35
CA VAL A 130 -4.11 3.17 -11.45
C VAL A 130 -3.06 2.09 -11.20
N ALA A 131 -1.82 2.47 -10.88
CA ALA A 131 -0.74 1.51 -10.68
C ALA A 131 -1.01 0.52 -9.53
N LEU A 132 -1.62 1.00 -8.43
CA LEU A 132 -1.92 0.18 -7.27
C LEU A 132 -3.16 -0.71 -7.47
N THR A 133 -4.16 -0.25 -8.20
CA THR A 133 -5.32 -1.08 -8.55
C THR A 133 -4.97 -2.16 -9.57
N ASP A 134 -4.11 -1.86 -10.55
CA ASP A 134 -3.53 -2.86 -11.46
C ASP A 134 -2.73 -3.92 -10.70
N LEU A 135 -1.99 -3.50 -9.66
CA LEU A 135 -1.26 -4.43 -8.79
C LEU A 135 -2.24 -5.33 -8.01
N ALA A 136 -3.30 -4.77 -7.41
CA ALA A 136 -4.32 -5.54 -6.71
C ALA A 136 -4.94 -6.61 -7.62
N GLN A 137 -5.28 -6.26 -8.86
CA GLN A 137 -5.83 -7.21 -9.84
C GLN A 137 -4.88 -8.36 -10.18
N ARG A 138 -3.56 -8.17 -10.06
CA ARG A 138 -2.58 -9.24 -10.32
C ARG A 138 -2.40 -10.20 -9.15
N ILE A 139 -2.69 -9.77 -7.92
CA ILE A 139 -2.49 -10.57 -6.72
C ILE A 139 -3.78 -11.20 -6.20
N VAL A 140 -4.95 -10.79 -6.69
CA VAL A 140 -6.19 -11.53 -6.49
C VAL A 140 -6.32 -12.66 -7.52
N PRO A 141 -7.09 -13.72 -7.24
CA PRO A 141 -7.35 -14.76 -8.23
C PRO A 141 -7.98 -14.22 -9.52
N ASP A 142 -7.76 -14.90 -10.64
CA ASP A 142 -8.32 -14.49 -11.93
C ASP A 142 -9.86 -14.46 -11.92
N GLY A 143 -10.46 -13.38 -12.42
CA GLY A 143 -11.92 -13.21 -12.48
C GLY A 143 -12.58 -12.98 -11.12
N TYR A 144 -11.80 -12.70 -10.08
CA TYR A 144 -12.26 -12.54 -8.71
C TYR A 144 -12.75 -11.13 -8.41
N SER A 145 -13.93 -11.01 -7.79
CA SER A 145 -14.60 -9.74 -7.50
C SER A 145 -14.80 -9.45 -6.00
N ASP A 146 -14.52 -10.43 -5.15
CA ASP A 146 -14.77 -10.38 -3.70
C ASP A 146 -13.56 -9.78 -2.96
N TRP A 147 -13.14 -8.61 -3.44
CA TRP A 147 -12.04 -7.82 -2.89
C TRP A 147 -12.36 -6.32 -2.93
N ASP A 148 -11.76 -5.56 -2.03
CA ASP A 148 -11.83 -4.11 -2.01
C ASP A 148 -10.49 -3.50 -1.61
N TYR A 149 -10.36 -2.18 -1.70
CA TYR A 149 -9.13 -1.49 -1.37
C TYR A 149 -9.38 -0.10 -0.77
N ASP A 150 -8.37 0.42 -0.09
CA ASP A 150 -8.31 1.80 0.40
C ASP A 150 -6.93 2.40 0.17
N ILE A 151 -6.90 3.73 -0.01
CA ILE A 151 -5.67 4.50 -0.24
C ILE A 151 -5.65 5.69 0.71
N ALA A 152 -4.59 5.78 1.52
CA ALA A 152 -4.37 6.89 2.42
C ALA A 152 -3.04 7.61 2.08
N PRO A 153 -3.05 8.94 1.89
CA PRO A 153 -1.83 9.71 1.73
C PRO A 153 -1.10 9.85 3.07
N TYR A 154 0.22 10.06 3.00
CA TYR A 154 1.01 10.61 4.10
C TYR A 154 1.96 11.69 3.57
N TYR A 155 2.23 12.68 4.40
CA TYR A 155 2.95 13.88 3.99
C TYR A 155 4.32 13.98 4.67
N VAL A 156 5.33 14.41 3.93
CA VAL A 156 6.70 14.58 4.43
C VAL A 156 7.08 16.06 4.41
N GLN A 157 7.42 16.59 5.59
CA GLN A 157 7.72 18.00 5.92
C GLN A 157 6.55 18.97 5.87
N GLN A 158 5.74 18.95 4.83
CA GLN A 158 4.57 19.83 4.68
C GLN A 158 3.46 19.11 3.91
N HIS A 159 2.26 19.68 3.88
CA HIS A 159 1.17 19.16 3.04
C HIS A 159 1.46 19.43 1.56
N TYR A 160 1.12 18.48 0.70
CA TYR A 160 1.27 18.59 -0.77
C TYR A 160 -0.01 18.12 -1.43
N ASP A 161 -0.49 18.86 -2.42
CA ASP A 161 -1.74 18.49 -3.12
C ASP A 161 -1.51 17.43 -4.21
N TYR A 162 -0.26 17.28 -4.69
CA TYR A 162 0.09 16.38 -5.79
C TYR A 162 1.40 15.62 -5.53
N PRO A 163 1.47 14.33 -5.93
CA PRO A 163 2.70 13.54 -5.81
C PRO A 163 3.78 13.99 -6.80
N ARG A 164 4.99 14.17 -6.29
CA ARG A 164 6.16 14.60 -7.08
C ARG A 164 6.50 13.63 -8.21
N PHE A 165 6.17 12.35 -8.09
CA PHE A 165 6.49 11.38 -9.14
C PHE A 165 5.61 11.51 -10.40
N LEU A 166 4.41 12.10 -10.30
CA LEU A 166 3.61 12.48 -11.47
C LEU A 166 4.22 13.66 -12.25
N CYS A 167 5.02 14.48 -11.57
CA CYS A 167 5.70 15.60 -12.19
C CYS A 167 6.89 15.15 -13.06
N TYR A 168 7.41 13.93 -12.90
CA TYR A 168 8.52 13.43 -13.73
C TYR A 168 8.11 13.18 -15.19
N ASP A 169 6.83 12.88 -15.43
CA ASP A 169 6.30 12.71 -16.79
C ASP A 169 5.91 14.06 -17.43
N CYS A 170 5.70 15.12 -16.63
CA CYS A 170 5.31 16.45 -17.11
C CYS A 170 6.44 17.50 -17.10
N HIS A 171 7.55 17.26 -16.41
CA HIS A 171 8.67 18.21 -16.32
C HIS A 171 10.00 17.56 -16.70
N THR A 172 10.46 17.87 -17.91
CA THR A 172 11.90 18.03 -18.17
C THR A 172 12.48 18.91 -17.06
N TYR A 173 13.46 18.38 -16.32
CA TYR A 173 14.17 19.02 -15.21
C TYR A 173 14.19 20.55 -15.29
N VAL A 174 13.44 21.23 -14.41
CA VAL A 174 13.71 22.62 -14.10
C VAL A 174 14.79 22.60 -13.02
N SER A 175 16.02 22.89 -13.41
CA SER A 175 17.13 23.12 -12.49
C SER A 175 16.83 24.34 -11.61
N TYR A 176 16.76 24.15 -10.30
CA TYR A 176 16.80 25.27 -9.37
C TYR A 176 18.24 25.80 -9.30
N PRO A 177 18.48 27.11 -9.50
CA PRO A 177 19.79 27.70 -9.27
C PRO A 177 20.11 27.69 -7.77
N HIS A 178 21.39 27.49 -7.46
CA HIS A 178 21.99 27.46 -6.13
C HIS A 178 21.74 28.72 -5.30
#